data_AF-A0A7S3B5J3-F1
#
_entry.id   AF-A0A7S3B5J3-F1
#
_cell.length_a   1.000
_cell.length_b   1.000
_cell.length_c   1.000
_cell.angle_alpha   90.00
_cell.angle_beta   90.00
_cell.angle_gamma   90.00
#
_symmetry.space_group_name_H-M   'P 1'
#
loop_
_entity.id
_entity.type
_entity.pdbx_description
1 polymer ?
#
loop_
_entity_poly.entity_id
_entity_poly.type
_entity_poly.pdbx_seq_one_letter_code
_entity_poly.pdbx_strand_id
1 'polypeptide(L)'
;FTTRRPTFSEARRVAAQLAAVEFVDAAAADGDPLADATGAAKAARVEEQRRRQAEQALAEARHQERLAAERDAAEAMRPPPLHEAALAGDAATVAALLAQGADPAEADQQGRVACALAISRGKREVVTTFRRARGEEPQRWDWEAAKVPAPLTAELEDKQEAKRKAKADKLKAKIAAKQEKRDAARREREAKERKAAPPPAGGSNTAVRTLGTAAAIGTAALVARKMASGRAANAASDRELRARAAEVRLAAMGIGA
;
A
#
# COMPACT_ATOMS: atom_id res chain seq x y z
N PHE A 1 62.11 -1.81 -82.71
CA PHE A 1 61.96 -2.22 -81.31
C PHE A 1 61.49 -3.66 -81.26
N THR A 2 62.34 -4.59 -80.83
CA THR A 2 61.97 -6.00 -80.64
C THR A 2 61.06 -6.11 -79.41
N THR A 3 59.76 -6.25 -79.61
CA THR A 3 58.79 -6.44 -78.53
C THR A 3 58.92 -7.87 -77.98
N ARG A 4 59.82 -8.07 -77.01
CA ARG A 4 59.78 -9.27 -76.19
C ARG A 4 58.49 -9.24 -75.37
N ARG A 5 57.76 -10.35 -75.36
CA ARG A 5 56.58 -10.50 -74.49
C ARG A 5 57.03 -10.29 -73.04
N PRO A 6 56.44 -9.35 -72.29
CA PRO A 6 56.82 -9.10 -70.92
C PRO A 6 56.57 -10.36 -70.10
N THR A 7 57.51 -10.70 -69.23
CA THR A 7 57.34 -11.84 -68.33
C THR A 7 56.24 -11.53 -67.29
N PHE A 8 55.58 -12.56 -66.76
CA PHE A 8 54.53 -12.38 -65.75
C PHE A 8 55.01 -11.56 -64.53
N SER A 9 56.27 -11.74 -64.16
CA SER A 9 56.90 -11.00 -63.06
C SER A 9 57.07 -9.51 -63.36
N GLU A 10 57.40 -9.14 -64.61
CA GLU A 10 57.47 -7.75 -65.03
C GLU A 10 56.09 -7.10 -65.10
N ALA A 11 55.10 -7.81 -65.65
CA ALA A 11 53.72 -7.32 -65.69
C ALA A 11 53.17 -7.09 -64.28
N ARG A 12 53.41 -8.01 -63.35
CA ARG A 12 52.99 -7.88 -61.94
C ARG A 12 53.74 -6.74 -61.22
N ARG A 13 55.04 -6.57 -61.48
CA ARG A 13 55.83 -5.46 -60.94
C ARG A 13 55.28 -4.12 -61.41
N VAL A 14 55.02 -3.97 -62.71
CA VAL A 14 54.48 -2.73 -63.29
C VAL A 14 53.06 -2.47 -62.79
N ALA A 15 52.22 -3.50 -62.68
CA ALA A 15 50.87 -3.35 -62.13
C ALA A 15 50.88 -2.87 -60.67
N ALA A 16 51.78 -3.40 -59.84
CA ALA A 16 51.94 -2.94 -58.46
C ALA A 16 52.47 -1.50 -58.39
N GLN A 17 53.38 -1.13 -59.29
CA GLN A 17 53.88 0.25 -59.39
C GLN A 17 52.78 1.23 -59.82
N LEU A 18 51.95 0.86 -60.79
CA LEU A 18 50.84 1.69 -61.25
C LEU A 18 49.72 1.79 -60.20
N ALA A 19 49.46 0.73 -59.43
CA ALA A 19 48.48 0.76 -58.34
C ALA A 19 48.91 1.65 -57.16
N ALA A 20 50.21 1.92 -57.02
CA ALA A 20 50.75 2.84 -56.01
C ALA A 20 50.80 4.30 -56.48
N VAL A 21 50.48 4.59 -57.74
CA VAL A 21 50.35 5.96 -58.23
C VAL A 21 48.96 6.47 -57.83
N GLU A 22 48.90 7.25 -56.77
CA GLU A 22 47.72 8.06 -56.48
C GLU A 22 47.61 9.15 -57.56
N PHE A 23 46.52 9.12 -58.32
CA PHE A 23 46.17 10.21 -59.21
C PHE A 23 45.76 11.40 -58.34
N VAL A 24 46.67 12.36 -58.19
CA VAL A 24 46.32 13.69 -57.72
C VAL A 24 45.62 14.38 -58.88
N ASP A 25 44.31 14.57 -58.78
CA ASP A 25 43.55 15.37 -59.73
C ASP A 25 44.18 16.76 -59.83
N ALA A 26 44.77 17.06 -60.99
CA ALA A 26 45.36 18.35 -61.32
C ALA A 26 44.27 19.42 -61.58
N ALA A 27 43.20 19.42 -60.79
CA ALA A 27 42.12 20.40 -60.82
C ALA A 27 42.25 21.46 -59.69
N ALA A 28 43.39 21.52 -59.01
CA ALA A 28 43.63 22.48 -57.92
C ALA A 28 45.05 23.08 -57.93
N ALA A 29 45.64 23.30 -59.10
CA ALA A 29 46.94 23.97 -59.21
C ALA A 29 46.86 25.49 -59.49
N ASP A 30 45.66 26.08 -59.36
CA ASP A 30 45.46 27.53 -59.19
C ASP A 30 44.84 27.79 -57.81
N GLY A 31 45.41 27.18 -56.76
CA GLY A 31 45.02 27.40 -55.39
C GLY A 31 45.88 28.48 -54.75
N ASP A 32 45.30 29.67 -54.58
CA ASP A 32 45.83 30.74 -53.73
C ASP A 32 46.30 30.14 -52.39
N PRO A 33 47.57 30.32 -51.94
CA PRO A 33 48.07 29.73 -50.69
C PRO A 33 47.31 30.18 -49.43
N LEU A 34 46.38 31.12 -49.56
CA LEU A 34 45.44 31.53 -48.53
C LEU A 34 44.25 30.57 -48.36
N ALA A 35 43.94 29.72 -49.35
CA ALA A 35 42.80 28.79 -49.32
C ALA A 35 43.05 27.57 -48.39
N ASP A 36 44.27 27.03 -48.35
CA ASP A 36 44.64 25.90 -47.47
C ASP A 36 44.63 26.27 -45.98
N ALA A 37 44.90 27.54 -45.65
CA ALA A 37 44.77 28.05 -44.28
C ALA A 37 43.32 27.93 -43.76
N THR A 38 42.32 28.03 -44.64
CA THR A 38 40.90 27.88 -44.26
C THR A 38 40.51 26.42 -44.04
N GLY A 39 41.11 25.48 -44.77
CA GLY A 39 40.94 24.03 -44.57
C GLY A 39 41.56 23.58 -43.25
N ALA A 40 42.79 24.02 -42.96
CA ALA A 40 43.46 23.76 -41.68
C ALA A 40 42.70 24.37 -40.49
N ALA A 41 42.16 25.59 -40.63
CA ALA A 41 41.34 26.22 -39.59
C ALA A 41 40.00 25.49 -39.36
N LYS A 42 39.36 24.98 -40.43
CA LYS A 42 38.15 24.14 -40.32
C LYS A 42 38.45 22.79 -39.67
N ALA A 43 39.54 22.13 -40.05
CA ALA A 43 39.99 20.88 -39.44
C ALA A 43 40.32 21.07 -37.95
N ALA A 44 41.03 22.13 -37.58
CA ALA A 44 41.32 22.48 -36.19
C ALA A 44 40.04 22.75 -35.37
N ARG A 45 39.03 23.40 -35.96
CA ARG A 45 37.73 23.64 -35.31
C ARG A 45 36.92 22.35 -35.10
N VAL A 46 36.98 21.40 -36.04
CA VAL A 46 36.36 20.07 -35.90
C VAL A 46 37.08 19.26 -34.83
N GLU A 47 38.42 19.32 -34.79
CA GLU A 47 39.24 18.66 -33.77
C GLU A 47 38.96 19.23 -32.37
N GLU A 48 38.83 20.55 -32.25
CA GLU A 48 38.45 21.23 -31.00
C GLU A 48 37.02 20.87 -30.56
N GLN A 49 36.08 20.76 -31.49
CA GLN A 49 34.72 20.27 -31.19
C GLN A 49 34.74 18.82 -30.70
N ARG A 50 35.52 17.94 -31.32
CA ARG A 50 35.70 16.55 -30.86
C ARG A 50 36.33 16.48 -29.47
N ARG A 51 37.31 17.33 -29.17
CA ARG A 51 37.90 17.46 -27.81
C ARG A 51 36.85 17.89 -26.79
N ARG A 52 36.05 18.92 -27.09
CA ARG A 52 34.95 19.37 -26.22
C ARG A 52 33.90 18.28 -26.01
N GLN A 53 33.54 17.54 -27.05
CA GLN A 53 32.61 16.40 -26.95
C GLN A 53 33.21 15.26 -26.11
N ALA A 54 34.50 14.96 -26.26
CA ALA A 54 35.19 13.96 -25.45
C ALA A 54 35.28 14.37 -23.97
N GLU A 55 35.56 15.65 -23.69
CA GLU A 55 35.55 16.20 -22.33
C GLU A 55 34.15 16.17 -21.70
N GLN A 56 33.11 16.49 -22.48
CA GLN A 56 31.72 16.37 -22.06
C GLN A 56 31.35 14.91 -21.76
N ALA A 57 31.70 13.97 -22.63
CA ALA A 57 31.46 12.55 -22.41
C ALA A 57 32.21 12.02 -21.17
N LEU A 58 33.44 12.49 -20.92
CA LEU A 58 34.18 12.16 -19.70
C LEU A 58 33.51 12.74 -18.45
N ALA A 59 33.02 13.98 -18.52
CA ALA A 59 32.30 14.62 -17.42
C ALA A 59 30.96 13.89 -17.12
N GLU A 60 30.25 13.46 -18.16
CA GLU A 60 29.04 12.65 -18.04
C GLU A 60 29.33 11.28 -17.45
N ALA A 61 30.40 10.60 -17.87
CA ALA A 61 30.82 9.32 -17.29
C ALA A 61 31.14 9.46 -15.80
N ARG A 62 31.90 10.49 -15.40
CA ARG A 62 32.19 10.79 -13.99
C ARG A 62 30.91 11.10 -13.19
N HIS A 63 29.96 11.80 -13.79
CA HIS A 63 28.67 12.05 -13.16
C HIS A 63 27.87 10.76 -12.99
N GLN A 64 27.85 9.88 -13.99
CA GLN A 64 27.20 8.57 -13.92
C GLN A 64 27.84 7.68 -12.84
N GLU A 65 29.16 7.66 -12.73
CA GLU A 65 29.87 6.94 -11.66
C GLU A 65 29.49 7.47 -10.27
N ARG A 66 29.40 8.79 -10.12
CA ARG A 66 28.94 9.40 -8.87
C ARG A 66 27.51 9.00 -8.53
N LEU A 67 26.59 9.04 -9.49
CA LEU A 67 25.21 8.61 -9.30
C LEU A 67 25.12 7.12 -8.96
N ALA A 68 25.95 6.29 -9.59
CA ALA A 68 26.05 4.86 -9.26
C ALA A 68 26.51 4.66 -7.82
N ALA A 69 27.56 5.37 -7.38
CA ALA A 69 28.04 5.33 -6.00
C ALA A 69 26.99 5.82 -4.99
N GLU A 70 26.20 6.85 -5.32
CA GLU A 70 25.09 7.31 -4.48
C GLU A 70 23.97 6.26 -4.39
N ARG A 71 23.66 5.58 -5.50
CA ARG A 71 22.69 4.48 -5.51
C ARG A 71 23.15 3.30 -4.67
N ASP A 72 24.42 2.90 -4.81
CA ASP A 72 25.00 1.78 -4.07
C ASP A 72 25.08 2.10 -2.57
N ALA A 73 25.39 3.36 -2.21
CA ALA A 73 25.32 3.84 -0.84
C ALA A 73 23.88 3.82 -0.28
N ALA A 74 22.88 4.18 -1.09
CA ALA A 74 21.47 4.12 -0.69
C ALA A 74 20.96 2.67 -0.53
N GLU A 75 21.41 1.75 -1.39
CA GLU A 75 21.10 0.32 -1.31
C GLU A 75 21.73 -0.30 -0.04
N ALA A 76 22.98 0.05 0.28
CA ALA A 76 23.65 -0.37 1.51
C ALA A 76 22.96 0.18 2.77
N MET A 77 22.30 1.34 2.66
CA MET A 77 21.53 1.95 3.73
C MET A 77 20.08 1.41 3.85
N ARG A 78 19.66 0.45 3.00
CA ARG A 78 18.35 -0.17 3.14
C ARG A 78 18.35 -1.18 4.29
N PRO A 79 17.40 -1.11 5.24
CA PRO A 79 17.29 -2.13 6.28
C PRO A 79 16.94 -3.49 5.64
N PRO A 80 17.33 -4.62 6.27
CA PRO A 80 16.98 -5.92 5.75
C PRO A 80 15.45 -6.07 5.62
N PRO A 81 14.95 -6.82 4.61
CA PRO A 81 13.52 -6.90 4.30
C PRO A 81 12.69 -7.42 5.50
N LEU A 82 13.30 -8.25 6.35
CA LEU A 82 12.68 -8.77 7.56
C LEU A 82 12.43 -7.66 8.61
N HIS A 83 13.29 -6.64 8.69
CA HIS A 83 13.12 -5.50 9.60
C HIS A 83 12.00 -4.58 9.13
N GLU A 84 11.85 -4.39 7.81
CA GLU A 84 10.73 -3.63 7.25
C GLU A 84 9.40 -4.31 7.55
N ALA A 85 9.30 -5.62 7.30
CA ALA A 85 8.10 -6.41 7.62
C ALA A 85 7.78 -6.36 9.13
N ALA A 86 8.80 -6.46 9.99
CA ALA A 86 8.65 -6.36 11.44
C ALA A 86 8.20 -4.96 11.90
N LEU A 87 8.65 -3.90 11.21
CA LEU A 87 8.23 -2.52 11.48
C LEU A 87 6.77 -2.29 11.06
N ALA A 88 6.39 -2.77 9.87
CA ALA A 88 5.02 -2.72 9.37
C ALA A 88 4.07 -3.49 10.32
N GLY A 89 4.56 -4.57 10.91
CA GLY A 89 3.75 -5.46 11.74
C GLY A 89 3.04 -6.53 10.93
N ASP A 90 3.52 -6.82 9.72
CA ASP A 90 2.92 -7.79 8.83
C ASP A 90 3.48 -9.19 9.12
N ALA A 91 2.71 -9.94 9.91
CA ALA A 91 3.06 -11.29 10.32
C ALA A 91 3.13 -12.27 9.14
N ALA A 92 2.37 -12.04 8.06
CA ALA A 92 2.33 -12.94 6.91
C ALA A 92 3.61 -12.82 6.07
N THR A 93 4.07 -11.60 5.80
CA THR A 93 5.34 -11.39 5.11
C THR A 93 6.54 -11.85 5.94
N VAL A 94 6.53 -11.67 7.26
CA VAL A 94 7.57 -12.23 8.15
C VAL A 94 7.63 -13.76 8.03
N ALA A 95 6.50 -14.45 8.06
CA ALA A 95 6.47 -15.90 7.90
C ALA A 95 6.97 -16.35 6.51
N ALA A 96 6.61 -15.63 5.45
CA ALA A 96 7.08 -15.91 4.09
C ALA A 96 8.59 -15.69 3.95
N LEU A 97 9.14 -14.62 4.53
CA LEU A 97 10.57 -14.33 4.50
C LEU A 97 11.38 -15.37 5.29
N LEU A 98 10.89 -15.81 6.45
CA LEU A 98 11.49 -16.91 7.21
C LEU A 98 11.48 -18.22 6.41
N ALA A 99 10.37 -18.53 5.72
CA ALA A 99 10.29 -19.70 4.85
C ALA A 99 11.27 -19.63 3.66
N GLN A 100 11.57 -18.43 3.15
CA GLN A 100 12.58 -18.18 2.13
C GLN A 100 14.02 -18.26 2.66
N GLY A 101 14.21 -18.42 3.97
CA GLY A 101 15.52 -18.54 4.60
C GLY A 101 16.14 -17.22 5.06
N ALA A 102 15.36 -16.14 5.17
CA ALA A 102 15.83 -14.91 5.77
C ALA A 102 16.23 -15.15 7.24
N ASP A 103 17.40 -14.68 7.64
CA ASP A 103 17.92 -14.90 8.99
C ASP A 103 17.29 -13.91 9.99
N PRO A 104 16.52 -14.38 11.00
CA PRO A 104 15.99 -13.53 12.04
C PRO A 104 17.05 -12.99 12.99
N ALA A 105 18.29 -13.48 12.98
CA ALA A 105 19.40 -12.98 13.80
C ALA A 105 20.12 -11.77 13.17
N GLU A 106 19.84 -11.47 11.89
CA GLU A 106 20.48 -10.37 11.19
C GLU A 106 20.13 -9.02 11.86
N ALA A 107 21.15 -8.19 12.06
CA ALA A 107 21.01 -6.87 12.65
C ALA A 107 20.89 -5.80 11.55
N ASP A 108 20.07 -4.76 11.77
CA ASP A 108 20.09 -3.57 10.92
C ASP A 108 21.40 -2.78 11.15
N GLN A 109 21.59 -1.70 10.40
CA GLN A 109 22.73 -0.76 10.59
C GLN A 109 22.86 -0.20 12.00
N GLN A 110 21.80 -0.24 12.80
CA GLN A 110 21.76 0.24 14.18
C GLN A 110 21.99 -0.91 15.18
N GLY A 111 22.38 -2.09 14.71
CA GLY A 111 22.67 -3.26 15.54
C GLY A 111 21.41 -3.90 16.14
N ARG A 112 20.23 -3.59 15.60
CA ARG A 112 18.95 -4.10 16.12
C ARG A 112 18.43 -5.23 15.26
N VAL A 113 17.87 -6.22 15.93
CA VAL A 113 17.25 -7.36 15.28
C VAL A 113 15.77 -7.07 14.98
N ALA A 114 15.24 -7.67 13.90
CA ALA A 114 13.82 -7.57 13.52
C ALA A 114 12.85 -7.87 14.68
N CYS A 115 13.11 -8.88 15.51
CA CYS A 115 12.25 -9.19 16.67
C CYS A 115 12.27 -8.07 17.75
N ALA A 116 13.45 -7.48 18.02
CA ALA A 116 13.55 -6.38 18.99
C ALA A 116 12.76 -5.14 18.53
N LEU A 117 12.78 -4.87 17.21
CA LEU A 117 11.95 -3.83 16.60
C LEU A 117 10.46 -4.11 16.76
N ALA A 118 10.02 -5.34 16.48
CA ALA A 118 8.61 -5.72 16.65
C ALA A 118 8.15 -5.54 18.11
N ILE A 119 8.98 -5.90 19.09
CA ILE A 119 8.69 -5.72 20.52
C ILE A 119 8.58 -4.22 20.87
N SER A 120 9.55 -3.41 20.44
CA SER A 120 9.56 -1.96 20.70
C SER A 120 8.32 -1.27 20.15
N ARG A 121 7.79 -1.72 19.01
CA ARG A 121 6.60 -1.17 18.36
C ARG A 121 5.30 -1.81 18.84
N GLY A 122 5.37 -2.81 19.73
CA GLY A 122 4.20 -3.52 20.25
C GLY A 122 3.51 -4.44 19.24
N LYS A 123 4.19 -4.85 18.16
CA LYS A 123 3.68 -5.72 17.10
C LYS A 123 3.65 -7.17 17.57
N ARG A 124 2.65 -7.51 18.41
CA ARG A 124 2.55 -8.84 19.03
C ARG A 124 2.45 -9.99 18.04
N GLU A 125 1.69 -9.82 16.97
CA GLU A 125 1.47 -10.86 15.95
C GLU A 125 2.80 -11.30 15.31
N VAL A 126 3.67 -10.34 14.99
CA VAL A 126 5.01 -10.61 14.48
C VAL A 126 5.90 -11.32 15.51
N VAL A 127 5.80 -10.94 16.79
CA VAL A 127 6.55 -11.64 17.86
C VAL A 127 6.05 -13.07 18.02
N THR A 128 4.75 -13.31 17.89
CA THR A 128 4.14 -14.65 17.92
C THR A 128 4.64 -15.49 16.74
N THR A 129 4.73 -14.94 15.52
CA THR A 129 5.28 -15.67 14.37
C THR A 129 6.75 -16.02 14.54
N PHE A 130 7.60 -15.10 15.03
CA PHE A 130 9.00 -15.41 15.32
C PHE A 130 9.14 -16.52 16.36
N ARG A 131 8.33 -16.51 17.42
CA ARG A 131 8.39 -17.56 18.43
C ARG A 131 7.84 -18.90 17.93
N ARG A 132 6.86 -18.89 17.03
CA ARG A 132 6.36 -20.10 16.35
C ARG A 132 7.44 -20.71 15.45
N ALA A 133 8.09 -19.88 14.63
CA ALA A 133 9.21 -20.31 13.80
C ALA A 133 10.37 -20.89 14.64
N ARG A 134 10.64 -20.31 15.82
CA ARG A 134 11.60 -20.87 16.79
C ARG A 134 11.22 -22.27 17.32
N GLY A 135 9.93 -22.56 17.46
CA GLY A 135 9.45 -23.87 17.89
C GLY A 135 9.46 -24.91 16.76
N GLU A 136 9.15 -24.48 15.53
CA GLU A 136 9.15 -25.34 14.34
C GLU A 136 10.58 -25.66 13.88
N GLU A 137 11.49 -24.69 13.93
CA GLU A 137 12.88 -24.85 13.46
C GLU A 137 13.91 -24.34 14.49
N PRO A 138 14.09 -25.03 15.63
CA PRO A 138 14.93 -24.56 16.73
C PRO A 138 16.42 -24.48 16.40
N GLN A 139 16.90 -25.25 15.42
CA GLN A 139 18.32 -25.34 15.05
C GLN A 139 18.67 -24.57 13.77
N ARG A 140 17.68 -24.01 13.06
CA ARG A 140 17.90 -23.42 11.74
C ARG A 140 18.57 -22.04 11.82
N TRP A 141 18.32 -21.31 12.89
CA TRP A 141 18.89 -19.98 13.13
C TRP A 141 19.32 -19.82 14.58
N ASP A 142 20.21 -18.86 14.83
CA ASP A 142 20.62 -18.48 16.18
C ASP A 142 19.54 -17.58 16.82
N TRP A 143 18.56 -18.24 17.44
CA TRP A 143 17.44 -17.57 18.10
C TRP A 143 17.84 -16.76 19.33
N GLU A 144 19.01 -17.03 19.92
CA GLU A 144 19.54 -16.24 21.04
C GLU A 144 20.12 -14.92 20.53
N ALA A 145 20.90 -14.96 19.45
CA ALA A 145 21.35 -13.77 18.74
C ALA A 145 20.15 -12.94 18.23
N ALA A 146 19.07 -13.61 17.79
CA ALA A 146 17.85 -12.96 17.33
C ALA A 146 17.05 -12.22 18.43
N LYS A 147 17.47 -12.34 19.71
CA LYS A 147 16.79 -11.75 20.88
C LYS A 147 15.30 -12.08 20.94
N VAL A 148 14.89 -13.21 20.35
CA VAL A 148 13.51 -13.68 20.40
C VAL A 148 13.26 -14.19 21.82
N PRO A 149 12.27 -13.64 22.55
CA PRO A 149 11.93 -14.13 23.88
C PRO A 149 11.63 -15.64 23.87
N ALA A 150 11.67 -16.28 25.04
CA ALA A 150 11.51 -17.72 25.21
C ALA A 150 10.46 -18.35 24.27
N PRO A 151 10.74 -19.55 23.71
CA PRO A 151 9.89 -20.18 22.71
C PRO A 151 8.47 -20.33 23.24
N LEU A 152 7.52 -19.95 22.40
CA LEU A 152 6.12 -19.85 22.76
C LEU A 152 5.49 -21.23 22.74
N THR A 153 5.48 -21.90 23.89
CA THR A 153 4.68 -23.11 24.03
C THR A 153 3.20 -22.69 23.91
N ALA A 154 2.48 -23.28 22.95
CA ALA A 154 1.09 -22.94 22.62
C ALA A 154 0.17 -22.84 23.84
N GLU A 155 0.45 -23.63 24.88
CA GLU A 155 -0.31 -23.66 26.13
C GLU A 155 -0.36 -22.33 26.91
N LEU A 156 0.66 -21.47 26.78
CA LEU A 156 0.68 -20.18 27.48
C LEU A 156 -0.12 -19.11 26.72
N GLU A 157 -0.26 -19.22 25.40
CA GLU A 157 -1.09 -18.33 24.60
C GLU A 157 -2.56 -18.64 24.76
N ASP A 158 -2.93 -19.91 24.72
CA ASP A 158 -4.31 -20.33 25.01
C ASP A 158 -4.74 -19.84 26.39
N LYS A 159 -3.83 -19.87 27.38
CA LYS A 159 -4.09 -19.29 28.72
C LYS A 159 -4.22 -17.76 28.69
N GLN A 160 -3.43 -17.04 27.89
CA GLN A 160 -3.52 -15.58 27.79
C GLN A 160 -4.73 -15.12 26.99
N GLU A 161 -5.07 -15.81 25.91
CA GLU A 161 -6.27 -15.61 25.12
C GLU A 161 -7.52 -15.98 25.91
N ALA A 162 -7.54 -17.10 26.63
CA ALA A 162 -8.65 -17.45 27.50
C ALA A 162 -8.84 -16.38 28.58
N LYS A 163 -7.75 -15.88 29.20
CA LYS A 163 -7.83 -14.76 30.15
C LYS A 163 -8.34 -13.48 29.49
N ARG A 164 -8.00 -13.20 28.23
CA ARG A 164 -8.47 -12.02 27.50
C ARG A 164 -9.93 -12.15 27.08
N LYS A 165 -10.34 -13.29 26.54
CA LYS A 165 -11.73 -13.65 26.19
C LYS A 165 -12.61 -13.60 27.44
N ALA A 166 -12.19 -14.24 28.54
CA ALA A 166 -12.88 -14.15 29.82
C ALA A 166 -13.01 -12.72 30.37
N LYS A 167 -11.96 -11.88 30.23
CA LYS A 167 -12.03 -10.46 30.59
C LYS A 167 -12.99 -9.67 29.68
N ALA A 168 -12.98 -9.95 28.38
CA ALA A 168 -13.85 -9.32 27.40
C ALA A 168 -15.32 -9.70 27.63
N ASP A 169 -15.60 -10.98 27.90
CA ASP A 169 -16.95 -11.47 28.20
C ASP A 169 -17.47 -10.93 29.52
N LYS A 170 -16.60 -10.83 30.55
CA LYS A 170 -16.94 -10.15 31.80
C LYS A 170 -17.26 -8.67 31.59
N LEU A 171 -16.52 -7.97 30.71
CA LEU A 171 -16.79 -6.58 30.39
C LEU A 171 -18.10 -6.43 29.61
N LYS A 172 -18.35 -7.29 28.61
CA LYS A 172 -19.60 -7.33 27.84
C LYS A 172 -20.81 -7.62 28.74
N ALA A 173 -20.71 -8.60 29.64
CA ALA A 173 -21.77 -8.91 30.61
C ALA A 173 -22.06 -7.74 31.55
N LYS A 174 -21.01 -7.03 32.02
CA LYS A 174 -21.19 -5.81 32.83
C LYS A 174 -21.89 -4.69 32.06
N ILE A 175 -21.57 -4.52 30.78
CA ILE A 175 -22.19 -3.51 29.91
C ILE A 175 -23.67 -3.86 29.67
N ALA A 176 -23.97 -5.12 29.31
CA ALA A 176 -25.33 -5.62 29.09
C ALA A 176 -26.19 -5.47 30.36
N ALA A 177 -25.69 -5.92 31.51
CA ALA A 177 -26.41 -5.78 32.79
C ALA A 177 -26.65 -4.30 33.18
N LYS A 178 -25.72 -3.40 32.85
CA LYS A 178 -25.91 -1.95 33.07
C LYS A 178 -26.95 -1.36 32.11
N GLN A 179 -26.99 -1.82 30.86
CA GLN A 179 -27.99 -1.40 29.87
C GLN A 179 -29.39 -1.89 30.26
N GLU A 180 -29.55 -3.16 30.63
CA GLU A 180 -30.82 -3.71 31.09
C GLU A 180 -31.37 -2.96 32.30
N LYS A 181 -30.52 -2.61 33.27
CA LYS A 181 -30.93 -1.77 34.42
C LYS A 181 -31.40 -0.39 33.99
N ARG A 182 -30.77 0.24 33.00
CA ARG A 182 -31.19 1.54 32.46
C ARG A 182 -32.53 1.42 31.71
N ASP A 183 -32.71 0.35 30.93
CA ASP A 183 -33.93 0.11 30.18
C ASP A 183 -35.11 -0.23 31.09
N ALA A 184 -34.88 -1.00 32.17
CA ALA A 184 -35.88 -1.27 33.20
C ALA A 184 -36.28 0.01 33.94
N ALA A 185 -35.33 0.85 34.35
CA ALA A 185 -35.61 2.14 34.99
C ALA A 185 -36.38 3.09 34.05
N ARG A 186 -36.06 3.08 32.75
CA ARG A 186 -36.81 3.84 31.74
C ARG A 186 -38.24 3.33 31.60
N ARG A 187 -38.45 2.02 31.50
CA ARG A 187 -39.79 1.41 31.45
C ARG A 187 -40.60 1.70 32.71
N GLU A 188 -39.96 1.70 33.88
CA GLU A 188 -40.63 2.03 35.14
C GLU A 188 -41.02 3.51 35.20
N ARG A 189 -40.15 4.42 34.75
CA ARG A 189 -40.48 5.86 34.64
C ARG A 189 -41.63 6.08 33.66
N GLU A 190 -41.59 5.46 32.49
CA GLU A 190 -42.67 5.53 31.49
C GLU A 190 -43.98 4.93 32.04
N ALA A 191 -43.92 3.88 32.86
CA ALA A 191 -45.10 3.31 33.51
C ALA A 191 -45.66 4.21 34.61
N LYS A 192 -44.79 4.87 35.40
CA LYS A 192 -45.20 5.87 36.41
C LYS A 192 -45.81 7.10 35.76
N GLU A 193 -45.22 7.59 34.67
CA GLU A 193 -45.74 8.72 33.89
C GLU A 193 -47.10 8.39 33.26
N ARG A 194 -47.27 7.18 32.71
CA ARG A 194 -48.57 6.69 32.21
C ARG A 194 -49.64 6.58 33.30
N LYS A 195 -49.26 6.30 34.55
CA LYS A 195 -50.18 6.23 35.70
C LYS A 195 -50.46 7.60 36.32
N ALA A 196 -49.56 8.57 36.17
CA ALA A 196 -49.70 9.93 36.69
C ALA A 196 -50.37 10.91 35.70
N ALA A 197 -50.56 10.51 34.44
CA ALA A 197 -51.35 11.28 33.48
C ALA A 197 -52.81 11.40 33.96
N PRO A 198 -53.37 12.61 34.13
CA PRO A 198 -54.75 12.79 34.59
C PRO A 198 -55.75 12.21 33.57
N PRO A 199 -56.92 11.70 34.00
CA PRO A 199 -57.98 11.34 33.06
C PRO A 199 -58.36 12.58 32.25
N PRO A 200 -58.73 12.43 30.96
CA PRO A 200 -59.16 13.57 30.16
C PRO A 200 -60.32 14.27 30.87
N ALA A 201 -60.10 15.51 31.29
CA ALA A 201 -61.12 16.34 31.90
C ALA A 201 -62.34 16.42 30.96
N GLY A 202 -63.51 16.10 31.51
CA GLY A 202 -64.77 16.15 30.79
C GLY A 202 -65.03 17.55 30.26
N GLY A 203 -65.11 17.68 28.94
CA GLY A 203 -65.77 18.81 28.30
C GLY A 203 -67.28 18.56 28.31
N SER A 204 -68.01 19.40 29.05
CA SER A 204 -69.47 19.46 29.02
C SER A 204 -69.96 19.85 27.63
N ASN A 205 -70.63 18.94 26.93
CA ASN A 205 -71.46 19.29 25.79
C ASN A 205 -72.84 19.72 26.30
N THR A 206 -73.14 21.02 26.25
CA THR A 206 -74.52 21.48 26.15
C THR A 206 -75.01 21.20 24.74
N ALA A 207 -75.98 20.28 24.66
CA ALA A 207 -76.57 19.81 23.43
C ALA A 207 -77.44 20.88 22.78
N VAL A 208 -77.11 21.27 21.54
CA VAL A 208 -78.10 21.69 20.55
C VAL A 208 -78.30 20.50 19.62
N ARG A 209 -79.46 19.84 19.74
CA ARG A 209 -79.89 18.72 18.90
C ARG A 209 -80.08 19.19 17.47
N THR A 210 -79.44 18.52 16.52
CA THR A 210 -80.05 18.25 15.21
C THR A 210 -79.76 16.81 14.81
N LEU A 211 -80.83 16.11 14.42
CA LEU A 211 -80.86 14.68 14.09
C LEU A 211 -80.15 14.41 12.77
N GLY A 212 -79.36 13.33 12.72
CA GLY A 212 -78.84 12.78 11.48
C GLY A 212 -77.88 11.61 11.72
N THR A 213 -78.44 10.39 11.77
CA THR A 213 -77.82 9.10 11.41
C THR A 213 -76.30 8.91 11.60
N ALA A 214 -75.90 8.09 12.58
CA ALA A 214 -74.86 7.05 12.43
C ALA A 214 -74.66 6.30 13.76
N ALA A 215 -74.88 4.98 13.73
CA ALA A 215 -74.50 4.07 14.79
C ALA A 215 -72.98 3.79 14.76
N ALA A 216 -72.41 3.64 15.96
CA ALA A 216 -71.12 3.01 16.27
C ALA A 216 -69.82 3.73 15.87
N ILE A 217 -69.45 4.82 16.57
CA ILE A 217 -68.08 5.34 16.62
C ILE A 217 -67.75 5.69 18.08
N GLY A 218 -66.95 4.85 18.75
CA GLY A 218 -66.53 5.09 20.15
C GLY A 218 -65.20 4.48 20.57
N THR A 219 -64.68 3.48 19.86
CA THR A 219 -63.44 2.78 20.24
C THR A 219 -62.29 2.93 19.22
N ALA A 220 -62.50 3.62 18.09
CA ALA A 220 -61.51 3.72 17.02
C ALA A 220 -60.39 4.76 17.27
N ALA A 221 -60.64 5.85 18.01
CA ALA A 221 -59.69 6.96 18.11
C ALA A 221 -58.48 6.68 19.04
N LEU A 222 -58.66 5.91 20.12
CA LEU A 222 -57.58 5.55 21.04
C LEU A 222 -56.72 4.38 20.52
N VAL A 223 -57.31 3.46 19.75
CA VAL A 223 -56.57 2.41 19.02
C VAL A 223 -55.81 3.02 17.83
N ALA A 224 -56.37 4.02 17.14
CA ALA A 224 -55.69 4.71 16.05
C ALA A 224 -54.42 5.44 16.50
N ARG A 225 -54.40 6.05 17.70
CA ARG A 225 -53.21 6.77 18.22
C ARG A 225 -52.07 5.82 18.61
N LYS A 226 -52.37 4.62 19.14
CA LYS A 226 -51.36 3.59 19.44
C LYS A 226 -50.88 2.82 18.20
N MET A 227 -51.73 2.67 17.19
CA MET A 227 -51.36 2.13 15.87
C MET A 227 -50.63 3.15 14.99
N ALA A 228 -50.79 4.45 15.21
CA ALA A 228 -50.08 5.50 14.48
C ALA A 228 -48.63 5.66 14.95
N SER A 229 -48.35 5.59 16.26
CA SER A 229 -46.97 5.65 16.77
C SER A 229 -46.17 4.37 16.47
N GLY A 230 -46.82 3.20 16.50
CA GLY A 230 -46.20 1.93 16.09
C GLY A 230 -45.93 1.86 14.58
N ARG A 231 -46.86 2.35 13.73
CA ARG A 231 -46.65 2.41 12.27
C ARG A 231 -45.60 3.44 11.87
N ALA A 232 -45.47 4.57 12.56
CA ALA A 232 -44.42 5.55 12.28
C ALA A 232 -43.01 5.03 12.61
N ALA A 233 -42.86 4.33 13.75
CA ALA A 233 -41.59 3.68 14.12
C ALA A 233 -41.23 2.54 13.16
N ASN A 234 -42.22 1.71 12.80
CA ASN A 234 -42.02 0.61 11.84
C ASN A 234 -41.78 1.14 10.41
N ALA A 235 -42.39 2.25 10.00
CA ALA A 235 -42.15 2.86 8.70
C ALA A 235 -40.75 3.49 8.60
N ALA A 236 -40.20 4.00 9.70
CA ALA A 236 -38.82 4.49 9.74
C ALA A 236 -37.81 3.34 9.63
N SER A 237 -37.99 2.26 10.40
CA SER A 237 -37.14 1.08 10.28
C SER A 237 -37.27 0.40 8.91
N ASP A 238 -38.46 0.35 8.33
CA ASP A 238 -38.69 -0.18 6.98
C ASP A 238 -38.04 0.68 5.88
N ARG A 239 -38.07 2.02 6.03
CA ARG A 239 -37.39 2.93 5.10
C ARG A 239 -35.88 2.75 5.19
N GLU A 240 -35.34 2.60 6.40
CA GLU A 240 -33.92 2.35 6.60
C GLU A 240 -33.49 0.98 6.05
N LEU A 241 -34.33 -0.06 6.22
CA LEU A 241 -34.08 -1.38 5.63
C LEU A 241 -34.11 -1.33 4.08
N ARG A 242 -35.07 -0.58 3.50
CA ARG A 242 -35.15 -0.40 2.05
C ARG A 242 -33.99 0.43 1.50
N ALA A 243 -33.54 1.46 2.21
CA ALA A 243 -32.38 2.27 1.84
C ALA A 243 -31.10 1.43 1.86
N ARG A 244 -30.85 0.66 2.93
CA ARG A 244 -29.70 -0.26 3.00
C ARG A 244 -29.76 -1.35 1.93
N ALA A 245 -30.95 -1.89 1.64
CA ALA A 245 -31.12 -2.86 0.56
C ALA A 245 -30.87 -2.24 -0.83
N ALA A 246 -31.17 -0.95 -1.02
CA ALA A 246 -30.85 -0.23 -2.24
C ALA A 246 -29.35 0.04 -2.35
N GLU A 247 -28.68 0.44 -1.27
CA GLU A 247 -27.22 0.63 -1.22
C GLU A 247 -26.47 -0.67 -1.52
N VAL A 248 -26.91 -1.81 -0.96
CA VAL A 248 -26.33 -3.12 -1.26
C VAL A 248 -26.54 -3.52 -2.72
N ARG A 249 -27.69 -3.18 -3.33
CA ARG A 249 -27.93 -3.44 -4.76
C ARG A 249 -27.10 -2.53 -5.65
N LEU A 250 -26.93 -1.26 -5.29
CA LEU A 250 -26.09 -0.32 -6.02
C LEU A 250 -24.60 -0.70 -5.92
N ALA A 251 -24.15 -1.14 -4.73
CA ALA A 251 -22.82 -1.69 -4.53
C ALA A 251 -22.58 -2.98 -5.32
N ALA A 252 -23.57 -3.89 -5.35
CA ALA A 252 -23.51 -5.12 -6.16
C ALA A 252 -23.56 -4.85 -7.67
N MET A 253 -24.15 -3.73 -8.09
CA MET A 253 -24.18 -3.27 -9.48
C MET A 253 -22.94 -2.44 -9.86
N GLY A 254 -21.99 -2.22 -8.93
CA GLY A 254 -20.77 -1.46 -9.20
C GLY A 254 -21.00 0.03 -9.48
N ILE A 255 -22.18 0.56 -9.13
CA ILE A 255 -22.53 1.97 -9.26
C ILE A 255 -22.60 2.54 -7.85
N GLY A 256 -21.44 2.85 -7.29
CA GLY A 256 -21.30 3.58 -6.03
C GLY A 256 -20.16 4.58 -6.17
N ALA A 257 -20.44 5.85 -5.84
CA ALA A 257 -19.53 7.00 -5.89
C ALA A 257 -18.29 6.85 -5.01
#